data_AF-A0A9E5D0E6-F1
#
_entry.id   AF-A0A9E5D0E6-F1
#
_cell.length_a   1.000
_cell.length_b   1.000
_cell.length_c   1.000
_cell.angle_alpha   90.00
_cell.angle_beta   90.00
_cell.angle_gamma   90.00
#
_symmetry.space_group_name_H-M   'P 1'
#
loop_
_entity.id
_entity.type
_entity.pdbx_description
1 polymer ?
#
loop_
_entity_poly.entity_id
_entity_poly.type
_entity_poly.pdbx_seq_one_letter_code
_entity_poly.pdbx_strand_id
1 'polypeptide(L)'
;RVRQSKELIDQEATIQQGADSLTQAKRRFDSLEQARSQFEQLGNRENELVRTIEVGRSRLEAEVDQLRHRVEVELTPKAQSEQTLVSQLKEAQRRVDALAGESKAIVAQRDHLSTVATGIGEAQSAAERYLAEGKELRTKQNLLISTDPQEAVCPLCQTPLGQDGCGRLAEVYRIDIEEKLKLYRENDARLKQLEADKANLEGELARREQALTGAQQGGQAEIHTLDLKLKESRQAQQDLVLASSQLEAALSSLESGEHAAAEQQELKSIQGQVEALGYSEDARRKSYEEARSLQRFEEMARRLAQAQADIPQEEESVARAEQMLQRLGAEREQAKGEYRTGQEAIVDLPLRQKELQEAEVSYASVEKERQEATSHKGYLEGQVKRLDALRTELSSGLATLRGMREDEGIYQELVTAFGRQGIQAMLIETVVPRLEDEANILLGRMTDNRMHLKLETQRERRTGKGDPIETLEINVTDEFGPRSYEMYSGGEAFRINLALRIALSKVLAQRMGAPLPVLFIDEGFGSQDSAGRERILDVIGAIQNDFEKIIVITHLDDMKDVFPVRIEVQKGEMGSTFWLS
;
A
#
# COMPACT_ATOMS: atom_id res chain seq x y z
N ARG A 1 -10.49 -107.71 38.45
CA ARG A 1 -10.92 -108.20 37.11
C ARG A 1 -10.26 -109.55 36.77
N VAL A 2 -8.93 -109.68 36.82
CA VAL A 2 -8.16 -110.92 36.50
C VAL A 2 -8.58 -112.20 37.27
N ARG A 3 -9.11 -112.12 38.49
CA ARG A 3 -9.48 -113.30 39.30
C ARG A 3 -10.86 -113.91 38.95
N GLN A 4 -11.77 -113.14 38.34
CA GLN A 4 -13.11 -113.60 37.92
C GLN A 4 -13.08 -114.29 36.53
N SER A 5 -12.02 -114.07 35.77
CA SER A 5 -11.80 -114.61 34.42
C SER A 5 -11.49 -116.12 34.37
N LYS A 6 -11.21 -116.77 35.51
CA LYS A 6 -10.75 -118.17 35.57
C LYS A 6 -11.87 -119.22 35.69
N GLU A 7 -13.09 -118.84 36.06
CA GLU A 7 -14.23 -119.78 36.23
C GLU A 7 -15.09 -119.94 34.95
N LEU A 8 -14.92 -119.06 33.96
CA LEU A 8 -15.69 -119.08 32.71
C LEU A 8 -15.15 -120.07 31.66
N ILE A 9 -13.95 -120.63 31.87
CA ILE A 9 -13.23 -121.48 30.90
C ILE A 9 -13.82 -122.89 30.75
N ASP A 10 -14.64 -123.36 31.69
CA ASP A 10 -15.16 -124.75 31.69
C ASP A 10 -16.38 -125.01 30.75
N GLN A 11 -16.82 -124.03 29.94
CA GLN A 11 -18.04 -124.14 29.11
C GLN A 11 -17.83 -123.84 27.60
N GLU A 12 -16.59 -123.91 27.12
CA GLU A 12 -16.10 -123.46 25.81
C GLU A 12 -16.76 -124.13 24.58
N ALA A 13 -17.04 -125.43 24.61
CA ALA A 13 -17.43 -126.18 23.41
C ALA A 13 -18.83 -125.81 22.85
N THR A 14 -19.71 -125.24 23.66
CA THR A 14 -21.12 -124.95 23.28
C THR A 14 -21.31 -123.57 22.66
N ILE A 15 -20.30 -122.71 22.73
CA ILE A 15 -20.40 -121.28 22.46
C ILE A 15 -19.83 -120.93 21.08
N GLN A 16 -18.83 -121.70 20.62
CA GLN A 16 -18.13 -121.46 19.36
C GLN A 16 -19.04 -121.57 18.11
N GLN A 17 -20.07 -122.43 18.15
CA GLN A 17 -20.92 -122.70 16.99
C GLN A 17 -21.92 -121.58 16.65
N GLY A 18 -22.17 -120.64 17.57
CA GLY A 18 -23.09 -119.50 17.36
C GLY A 18 -22.41 -118.19 16.95
N ALA A 19 -21.10 -118.08 17.12
CA ALA A 19 -20.32 -116.86 16.86
C ALA A 19 -19.94 -116.67 15.38
N ASP A 20 -19.83 -117.75 14.62
CA ASP A 20 -19.45 -117.71 13.20
C ASP A 20 -20.52 -117.02 12.32
N SER A 21 -21.79 -117.16 12.68
CA SER A 21 -22.92 -116.54 11.95
C SER A 21 -23.07 -115.03 12.19
N LEU A 22 -22.50 -114.48 13.27
CA LEU A 22 -22.58 -113.06 13.63
C LEU A 22 -21.47 -112.22 12.96
N THR A 23 -20.31 -112.83 12.70
CA THR A 23 -19.11 -112.17 12.20
C THR A 23 -19.27 -111.65 10.76
N GLN A 24 -20.14 -112.29 9.97
CA GLN A 24 -20.46 -111.82 8.61
C GLN A 24 -21.36 -110.58 8.58
N ALA A 25 -22.20 -110.34 9.60
CA ALA A 25 -23.11 -109.19 9.65
C ALA A 25 -22.41 -107.88 10.05
N LYS A 26 -21.41 -107.94 10.94
CA LYS A 26 -20.69 -106.74 11.46
C LYS A 26 -19.81 -106.04 10.42
N ARG A 27 -19.15 -106.80 9.54
CA ARG A 27 -18.27 -106.24 8.50
C ARG A 27 -18.98 -105.31 7.50
N ARG A 28 -20.30 -105.45 7.34
CA ARG A 28 -21.11 -104.57 6.49
C ARG A 28 -21.43 -103.23 7.16
N PHE A 29 -21.56 -103.19 8.48
CA PHE A 29 -21.90 -101.98 9.23
C PHE A 29 -20.72 -101.00 9.36
N ASP A 30 -19.51 -101.50 9.62
CA ASP A 30 -18.32 -100.67 9.84
C ASP A 30 -17.91 -99.86 8.58
N SER A 31 -18.17 -100.41 7.40
CA SER A 31 -17.90 -99.71 6.12
C SER A 31 -18.81 -98.49 5.88
N LEU A 32 -20.00 -98.45 6.50
CA LEU A 32 -20.97 -97.37 6.34
C LEU A 32 -20.73 -96.20 7.31
N GLU A 33 -20.09 -96.43 8.46
CA GLU A 33 -19.83 -95.37 9.45
C GLU A 33 -18.55 -94.57 9.12
N GLN A 34 -17.59 -95.16 8.39
CA GLN A 34 -16.45 -94.43 7.83
C GLN A 34 -16.88 -93.39 6.78
N ALA A 35 -17.91 -93.68 5.99
CA ALA A 35 -18.46 -92.74 5.00
C ALA A 35 -19.15 -91.53 5.66
N ARG A 36 -19.77 -91.71 6.83
CA ARG A 36 -20.44 -90.64 7.58
C ARG A 36 -19.46 -89.62 8.17
N SER A 37 -18.35 -90.07 8.75
CA SER A 37 -17.33 -89.18 9.33
C SER A 37 -16.71 -88.26 8.27
N GLN A 38 -16.56 -88.74 7.03
CA GLN A 38 -16.05 -87.95 5.91
C GLN A 38 -17.09 -86.92 5.43
N PHE A 39 -18.38 -87.26 5.44
CA PHE A 39 -19.47 -86.34 5.12
C PHE A 39 -19.58 -85.17 6.13
N GLU A 40 -19.48 -85.44 7.44
CA GLU A 40 -19.55 -84.39 8.48
C GLU A 40 -18.34 -83.43 8.44
N GLN A 41 -17.14 -83.92 8.10
CA GLN A 41 -15.95 -83.07 7.96
C GLN A 41 -16.03 -82.13 6.75
N LEU A 42 -16.52 -82.63 5.62
CA LEU A 42 -16.69 -81.82 4.40
C LEU A 42 -17.79 -80.78 4.55
N GLY A 43 -18.90 -81.10 5.22
CA GLY A 43 -19.99 -80.15 5.49
C GLY A 43 -19.61 -79.00 6.43
N ASN A 44 -18.71 -79.23 7.40
CA ASN A 44 -18.21 -78.15 8.26
C ASN A 44 -17.31 -77.17 7.50
N ARG A 45 -16.45 -77.69 6.60
CA ARG A 45 -15.57 -76.86 5.77
C ARG A 45 -16.35 -76.07 4.71
N GLU A 46 -17.41 -76.65 4.15
CA GLU A 46 -18.34 -75.96 3.24
C GLU A 46 -18.97 -74.71 3.91
N ASN A 47 -19.50 -74.85 5.12
CA ASN A 47 -20.11 -73.74 5.85
C ASN A 47 -19.12 -72.60 6.20
N GLU A 48 -17.86 -72.94 6.47
CA GLU A 48 -16.80 -71.97 6.74
C GLU A 48 -16.46 -71.13 5.48
N LEU A 49 -16.35 -71.79 4.33
CA LEU A 49 -16.07 -71.13 3.05
C LEU A 49 -17.22 -70.22 2.61
N VAL A 50 -18.48 -70.65 2.77
CA VAL A 50 -19.66 -69.82 2.47
C VAL A 50 -19.67 -68.53 3.30
N ARG A 51 -19.40 -68.60 4.61
CA ARG A 51 -19.31 -67.40 5.46
C ARG A 51 -18.20 -66.45 5.03
N THR A 52 -17.05 -66.99 4.65
CA THR A 52 -15.89 -66.18 4.23
C THR A 52 -16.18 -65.41 2.93
N ILE A 53 -16.84 -66.06 1.97
CA ILE A 53 -17.26 -65.42 0.71
C ILE A 53 -18.28 -64.30 0.98
N GLU A 54 -19.24 -64.52 1.87
CA GLU A 54 -20.29 -63.54 2.20
C GLU A 54 -19.75 -62.30 2.94
N VAL A 55 -18.76 -62.49 3.81
CA VAL A 55 -18.03 -61.38 4.45
C VAL A 55 -17.22 -60.59 3.41
N GLY A 56 -16.57 -61.27 2.47
CA GLY A 56 -15.84 -60.64 1.36
C GLY A 56 -16.74 -59.77 0.50
N ARG A 57 -17.94 -60.26 0.14
CA ARG A 57 -18.95 -59.51 -0.63
C ARG A 57 -19.42 -58.26 0.13
N SER A 58 -19.78 -58.42 1.40
CA SER A 58 -20.26 -57.31 2.24
C SER A 58 -19.23 -56.18 2.38
N ARG A 59 -17.93 -56.54 2.44
CA ARG A 59 -16.83 -55.57 2.50
C ARG A 59 -16.71 -54.78 1.19
N LEU A 60 -16.81 -55.46 0.05
CA LEU A 60 -16.73 -54.85 -1.27
C LEU A 60 -17.95 -53.93 -1.53
N GLU A 61 -19.15 -54.34 -1.11
CA GLU A 61 -20.37 -53.52 -1.16
C GLU A 61 -20.21 -52.22 -0.34
N ALA A 62 -19.66 -52.30 0.86
CA ALA A 62 -19.39 -51.12 1.69
C ALA A 62 -18.35 -50.18 1.07
N GLU A 63 -17.33 -50.71 0.40
CA GLU A 63 -16.32 -49.93 -0.33
C GLU A 63 -16.93 -49.20 -1.54
N VAL A 64 -17.81 -49.86 -2.29
CA VAL A 64 -18.56 -49.26 -3.39
C VAL A 64 -19.44 -48.11 -2.90
N ASP A 65 -20.17 -48.27 -1.80
CA ASP A 65 -21.03 -47.21 -1.25
C ASP A 65 -20.22 -45.99 -0.80
N GLN A 66 -19.06 -46.20 -0.15
CA GLN A 66 -18.15 -45.11 0.22
C GLN A 66 -17.61 -44.37 -1.00
N LEU A 67 -17.16 -45.11 -2.02
CA LEU A 67 -16.64 -44.51 -3.26
C LEU A 67 -17.74 -43.78 -4.03
N ARG A 68 -18.96 -44.31 -4.10
CA ARG A 68 -20.12 -43.64 -4.70
C ARG A 68 -20.42 -42.31 -4.01
N HIS A 69 -20.52 -42.31 -2.68
CA HIS A 69 -20.75 -41.07 -1.93
C HIS A 69 -19.66 -40.04 -2.21
N ARG A 70 -18.39 -40.45 -2.19
CA ARG A 70 -17.25 -39.56 -2.48
C ARG A 70 -17.29 -38.98 -3.90
N VAL A 71 -17.61 -39.80 -4.90
CA VAL A 71 -17.72 -39.37 -6.30
C VAL A 71 -18.91 -38.43 -6.51
N GLU A 72 -20.12 -38.84 -6.11
CA GLU A 72 -21.36 -38.14 -6.45
C GLU A 72 -21.61 -36.91 -5.57
N VAL A 73 -21.37 -37.01 -4.26
CA VAL A 73 -21.76 -35.98 -3.29
C VAL A 73 -20.61 -34.99 -3.02
N GLU A 74 -19.38 -35.49 -2.87
CA GLU A 74 -18.26 -34.64 -2.43
C GLU A 74 -17.48 -34.02 -3.60
N LEU A 75 -17.11 -34.84 -4.58
CA LEU A 75 -16.17 -34.44 -5.64
C LEU A 75 -16.88 -33.83 -6.86
N THR A 76 -17.99 -34.41 -7.33
CA THR A 76 -18.69 -33.94 -8.54
C THR A 76 -19.13 -32.47 -8.47
N PRO A 77 -19.79 -31.99 -7.40
CA PRO A 77 -20.23 -30.59 -7.32
C PRO A 77 -19.04 -29.61 -7.29
N LYS A 78 -17.94 -30.00 -6.61
CA LYS A 78 -16.71 -29.19 -6.55
C LYS A 78 -16.00 -29.14 -7.90
N ALA A 79 -15.90 -30.27 -8.58
CA ALA A 79 -15.26 -30.40 -9.89
C ALA A 79 -15.98 -29.58 -10.98
N GLN A 80 -17.32 -29.52 -10.95
CA GLN A 80 -18.13 -28.77 -11.92
C GLN A 80 -18.11 -27.25 -11.71
N SER A 81 -17.63 -26.77 -10.56
CA SER A 81 -17.66 -25.34 -10.22
C SER A 81 -16.56 -24.50 -10.90
N GLU A 82 -15.54 -25.12 -11.54
CA GLU A 82 -14.37 -24.41 -12.10
C GLU A 82 -14.77 -23.29 -13.07
N GLN A 83 -15.65 -23.56 -14.03
CA GLN A 83 -15.99 -22.57 -15.06
C GLN A 83 -16.63 -21.32 -14.45
N THR A 84 -17.51 -21.50 -13.47
CA THR A 84 -18.14 -20.41 -12.71
C THR A 84 -17.10 -19.65 -11.89
N LEU A 85 -16.22 -20.34 -11.16
CA LEU A 85 -15.16 -19.72 -10.36
C LEU A 85 -14.17 -18.91 -11.22
N VAL A 86 -13.78 -19.42 -12.38
CA VAL A 86 -12.93 -18.69 -13.35
C VAL A 86 -13.63 -17.41 -13.84
N SER A 87 -14.93 -17.48 -14.10
CA SER A 87 -15.70 -16.30 -14.52
C SER A 87 -15.76 -15.23 -13.43
N GLN A 88 -16.03 -15.63 -12.18
CA GLN A 88 -16.06 -14.75 -11.01
C GLN A 88 -14.68 -14.15 -10.71
N LEU A 89 -13.61 -14.95 -10.84
CA LEU A 89 -12.25 -14.49 -10.64
C LEU A 89 -11.86 -13.41 -11.66
N LYS A 90 -12.21 -13.61 -12.94
CA LYS A 90 -11.98 -12.60 -13.98
C LYS A 90 -12.76 -11.31 -13.71
N GLU A 91 -13.98 -11.41 -13.22
CA GLU A 91 -14.79 -10.23 -12.87
C GLU A 91 -14.23 -9.49 -11.65
N ALA A 92 -13.81 -10.21 -10.61
CA ALA A 92 -13.13 -9.63 -9.45
C ALA A 92 -11.82 -8.95 -9.84
N GLN A 93 -11.01 -9.57 -10.70
CA GLN A 93 -9.78 -8.97 -11.23
C GLN A 93 -10.07 -7.69 -12.01
N ARG A 94 -11.07 -7.69 -12.90
CA ARG A 94 -11.49 -6.47 -13.62
C ARG A 94 -11.93 -5.35 -12.70
N ARG A 95 -12.65 -5.66 -11.61
CA ARG A 95 -13.04 -4.67 -10.60
C ARG A 95 -11.83 -4.03 -9.93
N VAL A 96 -10.83 -4.84 -9.55
CA VAL A 96 -9.58 -4.33 -8.96
C VAL A 96 -8.77 -3.51 -9.97
N ASP A 97 -8.66 -3.97 -11.21
CA ASP A 97 -7.94 -3.26 -12.27
C ASP A 97 -8.60 -1.90 -12.57
N ALA A 98 -9.93 -1.81 -12.52
CA ALA A 98 -10.67 -0.57 -12.71
C ALA A 98 -10.36 0.49 -11.62
N LEU A 99 -9.94 0.07 -10.42
CA LEU A 99 -9.54 1.00 -9.35
C LEU A 99 -8.27 1.79 -9.67
N ALA A 100 -7.49 1.37 -10.69
CA ALA A 100 -6.35 2.15 -11.17
C ALA A 100 -6.77 3.53 -11.72
N GLY A 101 -7.99 3.64 -12.25
CA GLY A 101 -8.56 4.93 -12.67
C GLY A 101 -8.82 5.87 -11.49
N GLU A 102 -9.40 5.35 -10.41
CA GLU A 102 -9.66 6.13 -9.19
C GLU A 102 -8.35 6.56 -8.51
N SER A 103 -7.34 5.70 -8.50
CA SER A 103 -6.01 6.05 -8.00
C SER A 103 -5.40 7.25 -8.75
N LYS A 104 -5.54 7.31 -10.08
CA LYS A 104 -5.11 8.48 -10.87
C LYS A 104 -5.92 9.73 -10.54
N ALA A 105 -7.23 9.61 -10.32
CA ALA A 105 -8.08 10.73 -9.94
C ALA A 105 -7.68 11.31 -8.57
N ILE A 106 -7.37 10.44 -7.60
CA ILE A 106 -6.86 10.85 -6.28
C ILE A 106 -5.54 11.61 -6.39
N VAL A 107 -4.61 11.15 -7.23
CA VAL A 107 -3.34 11.86 -7.49
C VAL A 107 -3.61 13.27 -8.05
N ALA A 108 -4.46 13.39 -9.07
CA ALA A 108 -4.82 14.69 -9.64
C ALA A 108 -5.50 15.62 -8.61
N GLN A 109 -6.32 15.07 -7.72
CA GLN A 109 -6.95 15.83 -6.64
C GLN A 109 -5.92 16.29 -5.58
N ARG A 110 -4.88 15.49 -5.31
CA ARG A 110 -3.76 15.88 -4.43
C ARG A 110 -2.92 17.02 -5.03
N ASP A 111 -2.67 16.98 -6.33
CA ASP A 111 -2.00 18.05 -7.05
C ASP A 111 -2.83 19.35 -7.03
N HIS A 112 -4.15 19.23 -7.18
CA HIS A 112 -5.07 20.36 -7.04
C HIS A 112 -5.04 20.96 -5.64
N LEU A 113 -5.06 20.12 -4.60
CA LEU A 113 -4.93 20.55 -3.21
C LEU A 113 -3.61 21.30 -2.96
N SER A 114 -2.50 20.82 -3.53
CA SER A 114 -1.20 21.51 -3.45
C SER A 114 -1.23 22.89 -4.14
N THR A 115 -1.93 23.01 -5.26
CA THR A 115 -2.13 24.28 -5.97
C THR A 115 -2.93 25.27 -5.12
N VAL A 116 -4.03 24.80 -4.52
CA VAL A 116 -4.87 25.63 -3.62
C VAL A 116 -4.07 26.08 -2.39
N ALA A 117 -3.29 25.18 -1.78
CA ALA A 117 -2.43 25.52 -0.64
C ALA A 117 -1.38 26.59 -0.98
N THR A 118 -0.79 26.53 -2.18
CA THR A 118 0.11 27.56 -2.68
C THR A 118 -0.61 28.91 -2.83
N GLY A 119 -1.81 28.90 -3.42
CA GLY A 119 -2.63 30.10 -3.57
C GLY A 119 -3.06 30.73 -2.24
N ILE A 120 -3.28 29.93 -1.19
CA ILE A 120 -3.52 30.44 0.18
C ILE A 120 -2.30 31.21 0.68
N GLY A 121 -1.10 30.64 0.52
CA GLY A 121 0.15 31.31 0.91
C GLY A 121 0.35 32.65 0.20
N GLU A 122 0.14 32.68 -1.12
CA GLU A 122 0.21 33.93 -1.91
C GLU A 122 -0.81 34.98 -1.44
N ALA A 123 -2.04 34.56 -1.17
CA ALA A 123 -3.10 35.45 -0.67
C ALA A 123 -2.78 35.98 0.73
N GLN A 124 -2.22 35.16 1.63
CA GLN A 124 -1.77 35.60 2.95
C GLN A 124 -0.66 36.66 2.85
N SER A 125 0.37 36.42 2.03
CA SER A 125 1.44 37.40 1.81
C SER A 125 0.93 38.70 1.16
N ALA A 126 -0.05 38.62 0.25
CA ALA A 126 -0.70 39.80 -0.30
C ALA A 126 -1.48 40.60 0.76
N ALA A 127 -2.21 39.92 1.65
CA ALA A 127 -2.95 40.55 2.74
C ALA A 127 -2.01 41.31 3.69
N GLU A 128 -0.89 40.70 4.10
CA GLU A 128 0.11 41.32 4.95
C GLU A 128 0.70 42.59 4.32
N ARG A 129 1.02 42.52 3.02
CA ARG A 129 1.55 43.65 2.26
C ARG A 129 0.55 44.80 2.16
N TYR A 130 -0.70 44.54 1.80
CA TYR A 130 -1.73 45.60 1.75
C TYR A 130 -1.95 46.25 3.11
N LEU A 131 -1.91 45.47 4.19
CA LEU A 131 -2.06 45.98 5.55
C LEU A 131 -0.85 46.81 5.99
N ALA A 132 0.37 46.42 5.61
CA ALA A 132 1.60 47.17 5.87
C ALA A 132 1.62 48.49 5.11
N GLU A 133 1.35 48.47 3.80
CA GLU A 133 1.27 49.66 2.94
C GLU A 133 0.17 50.63 3.43
N GLY A 134 -1.01 50.10 3.79
CA GLY A 134 -2.11 50.91 4.34
C GLY A 134 -1.77 51.56 5.68
N LYS A 135 -1.06 50.85 6.58
CA LYS A 135 -0.56 51.42 7.84
C LYS A 135 0.47 52.52 7.60
N GLU A 136 1.38 52.32 6.66
CA GLU A 136 2.39 53.32 6.31
C GLU A 136 1.74 54.60 5.77
N LEU A 137 0.80 54.46 4.84
CA LEU A 137 0.02 55.58 4.30
C LEU A 137 -0.77 56.30 5.40
N ARG A 138 -1.37 55.56 6.34
CA ARG A 138 -2.09 56.13 7.49
C ARG A 138 -1.17 56.92 8.43
N THR A 139 0.03 56.41 8.69
CA THR A 139 1.04 57.14 9.48
C THR A 139 1.46 58.43 8.78
N LYS A 140 1.69 58.39 7.45
CA LYS A 140 2.00 59.59 6.64
C LYS A 140 0.85 60.61 6.66
N GLN A 141 -0.39 60.14 6.53
CA GLN A 141 -1.59 60.99 6.61
C GLN A 141 -1.73 61.64 8.00
N ASN A 142 -1.58 60.87 9.08
CA ASN A 142 -1.68 61.40 10.44
C ASN A 142 -0.62 62.48 10.71
N LEU A 143 0.61 62.27 10.23
CA LEU A 143 1.69 63.24 10.36
C LEU A 143 1.32 64.59 9.71
N LEU A 144 0.69 64.56 8.54
CA LEU A 144 0.23 65.76 7.84
C LEU A 144 -0.92 66.48 8.55
N ILE A 145 -1.79 65.74 9.25
CA ILE A 145 -2.95 66.29 9.96
C ILE A 145 -2.55 66.86 11.33
N SER A 146 -1.53 66.28 11.99
CA SER A 146 -1.11 66.68 13.34
C SER A 146 -0.07 67.81 13.38
N THR A 147 0.50 68.19 12.24
CA THR A 147 1.55 69.21 12.16
C THR A 147 0.94 70.59 11.93
N ASP A 148 1.45 71.62 12.61
CA ASP A 148 0.99 73.00 12.43
C ASP A 148 1.14 73.41 10.95
N PRO A 149 0.09 73.91 10.26
CA PRO A 149 0.15 74.27 8.83
C PRO A 149 1.23 75.28 8.44
N GLN A 150 1.80 76.01 9.40
CA GLN A 150 2.91 76.94 9.17
C GLN A 150 4.31 76.27 9.24
N GLU A 151 4.40 75.08 9.83
CA GLU A 151 5.63 74.28 9.95
C GLU A 151 5.55 72.95 9.19
N ALA A 152 4.38 72.63 8.63
CA ALA A 152 4.14 71.38 7.92
C ALA A 152 4.95 71.35 6.63
N VAL A 153 5.71 70.27 6.46
CA VAL A 153 6.58 70.03 5.31
C VAL A 153 6.26 68.68 4.70
N CYS A 154 6.33 68.60 3.37
CA CYS A 154 6.01 67.38 2.65
C CYS A 154 6.95 66.23 3.08
N PRO A 155 6.44 65.07 3.51
CA PRO A 155 7.28 63.97 3.99
C PRO A 155 8.09 63.29 2.87
N LEU A 156 7.80 63.58 1.60
CA LEU A 156 8.56 63.08 0.45
C LEU A 156 9.60 64.09 -0.05
N CYS A 157 9.28 65.39 -0.06
CA CYS A 157 10.09 66.41 -0.72
C CYS A 157 10.35 67.64 0.15
N GLN A 158 10.10 67.57 1.46
CA GLN A 158 10.41 68.56 2.52
C GLN A 158 9.96 70.01 2.29
N THR A 159 9.20 70.26 1.22
CA THR A 159 8.68 71.58 0.87
C THR A 159 7.63 72.04 1.88
N PRO A 160 7.64 73.30 2.33
CA PRO A 160 6.60 73.86 3.19
C PRO A 160 5.24 73.68 2.54
N LEU A 161 4.44 72.81 3.12
CA LEU A 161 3.06 72.62 2.74
C LEU A 161 2.25 73.68 3.47
N GLY A 162 1.92 74.77 2.78
CA GLY A 162 0.86 75.66 3.26
C GLY A 162 -0.44 74.88 3.49
N GLN A 163 -1.40 75.50 4.17
CA GLN A 163 -2.65 74.86 4.63
C GLN A 163 -3.38 74.05 3.51
N ASP A 164 -3.38 74.55 2.26
CA ASP A 164 -4.00 73.90 1.10
C ASP A 164 -3.19 72.72 0.51
N GLY A 165 -1.88 72.65 0.78
CA GLY A 165 -0.99 71.57 0.34
C GLY A 165 -1.10 70.33 1.23
N CYS A 166 -1.14 70.53 2.54
CA CYS A 166 -1.39 69.46 3.51
C CYS A 166 -2.74 68.79 3.27
N GLY A 167 -3.78 69.58 3.01
CA GLY A 167 -5.12 69.07 2.68
C GLY A 167 -5.14 68.19 1.43
N ARG A 168 -4.53 68.64 0.33
CA ARG A 168 -4.47 67.87 -0.93
C ARG A 168 -3.69 66.56 -0.80
N LEU A 169 -2.55 66.57 -0.11
CA LEU A 169 -1.72 65.37 0.05
C LEU A 169 -2.34 64.37 1.04
N ALA A 170 -2.97 64.87 2.11
CA ALA A 170 -3.75 64.03 3.02
C ALA A 170 -4.95 63.37 2.32
N GLU A 171 -5.54 64.05 1.34
CA GLU A 171 -6.62 63.51 0.51
C GLU A 171 -6.14 62.44 -0.46
N VAL A 172 -4.98 62.60 -1.10
CA VAL A 172 -4.35 61.55 -1.92
C VAL A 172 -4.09 60.30 -1.08
N TYR A 173 -3.47 60.45 0.10
CA TYR A 173 -3.27 59.30 0.99
C TYR A 173 -4.58 58.69 1.48
N ARG A 174 -5.65 59.48 1.64
CA ARG A 174 -6.98 58.95 1.96
C ARG A 174 -7.48 58.02 0.86
N ILE A 175 -7.37 58.44 -0.41
CA ILE A 175 -7.77 57.66 -1.58
C ILE A 175 -6.94 56.38 -1.67
N ASP A 176 -5.61 56.47 -1.53
CA ASP A 176 -4.73 55.29 -1.58
C ASP A 176 -5.02 54.31 -0.44
N ILE A 177 -5.31 54.80 0.78
CA ILE A 177 -5.73 53.95 1.91
C ILE A 177 -7.05 53.24 1.59
N GLU A 178 -8.02 53.95 1.00
CA GLU A 178 -9.29 53.35 0.58
C GLU A 178 -9.09 52.28 -0.49
N GLU A 179 -8.18 52.50 -1.43
CA GLU A 179 -7.80 51.50 -2.44
C GLU A 179 -7.13 50.27 -1.80
N LYS A 180 -6.18 50.46 -0.87
CA LYS A 180 -5.53 49.34 -0.16
C LYS A 180 -6.52 48.56 0.71
N LEU A 181 -7.47 49.23 1.36
CA LEU A 181 -8.55 48.58 2.10
C LEU A 181 -9.47 47.79 1.17
N LYS A 182 -9.76 48.29 -0.03
CA LYS A 182 -10.54 47.56 -1.05
C LYS A 182 -9.79 46.30 -1.49
N LEU A 183 -8.52 46.41 -1.89
CA LEU A 183 -7.68 45.28 -2.29
C LEU A 183 -7.54 44.25 -1.17
N TYR A 184 -7.39 44.70 0.08
CA TYR A 184 -7.38 43.82 1.24
C TYR A 184 -8.68 43.05 1.40
N ARG A 185 -9.85 43.71 1.28
CA ARG A 185 -11.15 43.04 1.39
C ARG A 185 -11.39 42.03 0.27
N GLU A 186 -11.02 42.37 -0.96
CA GLU A 186 -11.12 41.46 -2.11
C GLU A 186 -10.22 40.23 -1.92
N ASN A 187 -8.99 40.44 -1.43
CA ASN A 187 -8.05 39.37 -1.15
C ASN A 187 -8.47 38.51 0.06
N ASP A 188 -9.03 39.11 1.12
CA ASP A 188 -9.59 38.40 2.28
C ASP A 188 -10.77 37.51 1.88
N ALA A 189 -11.64 38.00 0.99
CA ALA A 189 -12.72 37.18 0.43
C ALA A 189 -12.16 36.00 -0.40
N ARG A 190 -11.14 36.24 -1.23
CA ARG A 190 -10.45 35.18 -1.98
C ARG A 190 -9.76 34.16 -1.05
N LEU A 191 -9.11 34.62 0.01
CA LEU A 191 -8.46 33.76 0.99
C LEU A 191 -9.47 32.83 1.66
N LYS A 192 -10.60 33.37 2.14
CA LYS A 192 -11.69 32.57 2.72
C LYS A 192 -12.24 31.55 1.74
N GLN A 193 -12.37 31.91 0.46
CA GLN A 193 -12.81 30.98 -0.57
C GLN A 193 -11.80 29.83 -0.75
N LEU A 194 -10.51 30.15 -0.87
CA LEU A 194 -9.46 29.13 -1.01
C LEU A 194 -9.35 28.22 0.23
N GLU A 195 -9.50 28.76 1.43
CA GLU A 195 -9.52 27.98 2.68
C GLU A 195 -10.74 27.03 2.74
N ALA A 196 -11.91 27.49 2.31
CA ALA A 196 -13.10 26.64 2.20
C ALA A 196 -12.93 25.54 1.14
N ASP A 197 -12.38 25.89 -0.03
CA ASP A 197 -12.09 24.92 -1.10
C ASP A 197 -11.07 23.88 -0.64
N LYS A 198 -10.02 24.31 0.07
CA LYS A 198 -9.03 23.41 0.68
C LYS A 198 -9.69 22.41 1.64
N ALA A 199 -10.52 22.89 2.57
CA ALA A 199 -11.19 22.04 3.55
C ALA A 199 -12.13 21.02 2.88
N ASN A 200 -12.86 21.43 1.85
CA ASN A 200 -13.71 20.54 1.05
C ASN A 200 -12.88 19.47 0.33
N LEU A 201 -11.79 19.89 -0.34
CA LEU A 201 -10.90 18.98 -1.06
C LEU A 201 -10.22 17.97 -0.14
N GLU A 202 -9.76 18.39 1.05
CA GLU A 202 -9.17 17.51 2.07
C GLU A 202 -10.19 16.46 2.54
N GLY A 203 -11.43 16.88 2.81
CA GLY A 203 -12.51 15.99 3.23
C GLY A 203 -12.90 14.97 2.15
N GLU A 204 -12.98 15.40 0.89
CA GLU A 204 -13.25 14.51 -0.24
C GLU A 204 -12.09 13.54 -0.50
N LEU A 205 -10.84 14.03 -0.46
CA LEU A 205 -9.65 13.23 -0.68
C LEU A 205 -9.55 12.11 0.36
N ALA A 206 -9.71 12.43 1.65
CA ALA A 206 -9.67 11.45 2.72
C ALA A 206 -10.74 10.35 2.55
N ARG A 207 -11.97 10.73 2.14
CA ARG A 207 -13.06 9.78 1.87
C ARG A 207 -12.73 8.87 0.69
N ARG A 208 -12.21 9.42 -0.40
CA ARG A 208 -11.82 8.66 -1.60
C ARG A 208 -10.64 7.72 -1.33
N GLU A 209 -9.62 8.18 -0.62
CA GLU A 209 -8.47 7.35 -0.22
C GLU A 209 -8.91 6.17 0.67
N GLN A 210 -9.79 6.42 1.63
CA GLN A 210 -10.35 5.36 2.47
C GLN A 210 -11.19 4.36 1.66
N ALA A 211 -12.06 4.86 0.77
CA ALA A 211 -12.88 4.02 -0.09
C ALA A 211 -12.03 3.16 -1.06
N LEU A 212 -11.00 3.76 -1.67
CA LEU A 212 -10.07 3.06 -2.56
C LEU A 212 -9.33 1.95 -1.82
N THR A 213 -8.79 2.26 -0.63
CA THR A 213 -8.06 1.29 0.18
C THR A 213 -8.96 0.12 0.58
N GLY A 214 -10.19 0.41 1.02
CA GLY A 214 -11.18 -0.62 1.36
C GLY A 214 -11.58 -1.48 0.16
N ALA A 215 -11.82 -0.87 -1.00
CA ALA A 215 -12.15 -1.59 -2.23
C ALA A 215 -10.99 -2.46 -2.74
N GLN A 216 -9.74 -1.99 -2.64
CA GLN A 216 -8.55 -2.76 -3.01
C GLN A 216 -8.37 -3.98 -2.10
N GLN A 217 -8.43 -3.78 -0.78
CA GLN A 217 -8.30 -4.88 0.18
C GLN A 217 -9.43 -5.91 0.04
N GLY A 218 -10.68 -5.44 -0.09
CA GLY A 218 -11.83 -6.31 -0.30
C GLY A 218 -11.74 -7.11 -1.60
N GLY A 219 -11.37 -6.45 -2.70
CA GLY A 219 -11.19 -7.11 -4.00
C GLY A 219 -10.04 -8.12 -4.00
N GLN A 220 -8.90 -7.81 -3.38
CA GLN A 220 -7.77 -8.73 -3.26
C GLN A 220 -8.10 -9.95 -2.40
N ALA A 221 -8.84 -9.77 -1.30
CA ALA A 221 -9.32 -10.87 -0.47
C ALA A 221 -10.31 -11.77 -1.22
N GLU A 222 -11.22 -11.18 -2.01
CA GLU A 222 -12.15 -11.90 -2.87
C GLU A 222 -11.40 -12.74 -3.93
N ILE A 223 -10.43 -12.13 -4.62
CA ILE A 223 -9.56 -12.82 -5.60
C ILE A 223 -8.82 -13.99 -4.95
N HIS A 224 -8.21 -13.78 -3.78
CA HIS A 224 -7.48 -14.83 -3.08
C HIS A 224 -8.41 -16.00 -2.69
N THR A 225 -9.61 -15.69 -2.19
CA THR A 225 -10.61 -16.70 -1.83
C THR A 225 -11.06 -17.50 -3.06
N LEU A 226 -11.27 -16.83 -4.20
CA LEU A 226 -11.65 -17.47 -5.46
C LEU A 226 -10.52 -18.34 -6.02
N ASP A 227 -9.26 -17.92 -5.90
CA ASP A 227 -8.10 -18.71 -6.34
C ASP A 227 -7.93 -20.00 -5.50
N LEU A 228 -8.15 -19.92 -4.18
CA LEU A 228 -8.17 -21.10 -3.31
C LEU A 228 -9.28 -22.08 -3.71
N LYS A 229 -10.51 -21.60 -3.89
CA LYS A 229 -11.64 -22.42 -4.35
C LYS A 229 -11.39 -23.04 -5.73
N LEU A 230 -10.72 -22.31 -6.62
CA LEU A 230 -10.35 -22.79 -7.95
C LEU A 230 -9.31 -23.92 -7.87
N LYS A 231 -8.30 -23.79 -6.99
CA LYS A 231 -7.33 -24.85 -6.70
C LYS A 231 -8.01 -26.09 -6.13
N GLU A 232 -8.92 -25.92 -5.16
CA GLU A 232 -9.71 -27.02 -4.62
C GLU A 232 -10.59 -27.70 -5.67
N SER A 233 -11.22 -26.92 -6.56
CA SER A 233 -12.02 -27.45 -7.68
C SER A 233 -11.19 -28.28 -8.66
N ARG A 234 -9.98 -27.81 -9.01
CA ARG A 234 -9.04 -28.55 -9.86
C ARG A 234 -8.51 -29.81 -9.20
N GLN A 235 -8.20 -29.75 -7.91
CA GLN A 235 -7.82 -30.95 -7.16
C GLN A 235 -8.97 -31.95 -7.13
N ALA A 236 -10.20 -31.48 -6.89
CA ALA A 236 -11.39 -32.33 -6.91
C ALA A 236 -11.63 -32.97 -8.28
N GLN A 237 -11.30 -32.33 -9.40
CA GLN A 237 -11.34 -32.96 -10.73
C GLN A 237 -10.34 -34.11 -10.86
N GLN A 238 -9.11 -33.95 -10.38
CA GLN A 238 -8.10 -35.01 -10.41
C GLN A 238 -8.50 -36.19 -9.51
N ASP A 239 -8.95 -35.88 -8.29
CA ASP A 239 -9.41 -36.87 -7.32
C ASP A 239 -10.67 -37.60 -7.83
N LEU A 240 -11.56 -36.90 -8.56
CA LEU A 240 -12.75 -37.48 -9.19
C LEU A 240 -12.37 -38.52 -10.23
N VAL A 241 -11.38 -38.24 -11.09
CA VAL A 241 -10.91 -39.22 -12.09
C VAL A 241 -10.39 -40.49 -11.41
N LEU A 242 -9.58 -40.34 -10.37
CA LEU A 242 -9.04 -41.48 -9.62
C LEU A 242 -10.15 -42.27 -8.91
N ALA A 243 -11.02 -41.59 -8.17
CA ALA A 243 -12.11 -42.21 -7.42
C ALA A 243 -13.16 -42.87 -8.34
N SER A 244 -13.48 -42.26 -9.49
CA SER A 244 -14.36 -42.87 -10.50
C SER A 244 -13.74 -44.14 -11.08
N SER A 245 -12.43 -44.18 -11.34
CA SER A 245 -11.77 -45.41 -11.82
C SER A 245 -11.77 -46.52 -10.77
N GLN A 246 -11.58 -46.18 -9.49
CA GLN A 246 -11.65 -47.12 -8.38
C GLN A 246 -13.07 -47.67 -8.19
N LEU A 247 -14.07 -46.80 -8.32
CA LEU A 247 -15.47 -47.18 -8.26
C LEU A 247 -15.86 -48.11 -9.41
N GLU A 248 -15.43 -47.82 -10.65
CA GLU A 248 -15.64 -48.71 -11.80
C GLU A 248 -14.97 -50.07 -11.60
N ALA A 249 -13.73 -50.10 -11.09
CA ALA A 249 -13.03 -51.34 -10.79
C ALA A 249 -13.73 -52.16 -9.69
N ALA A 250 -14.19 -51.52 -8.62
CA ALA A 250 -14.91 -52.17 -7.53
C ALA A 250 -16.27 -52.71 -7.99
N LEU A 251 -17.02 -51.94 -8.80
CA LEU A 251 -18.28 -52.39 -9.41
C LEU A 251 -18.04 -53.58 -10.36
N SER A 252 -16.99 -53.54 -11.18
CA SER A 252 -16.63 -54.65 -12.07
C SER A 252 -16.25 -55.92 -11.30
N SER A 253 -15.59 -55.80 -10.14
CA SER A 253 -15.26 -56.95 -9.27
C SER A 253 -16.52 -57.54 -8.60
N LEU A 254 -17.51 -56.68 -8.29
CA LEU A 254 -18.79 -57.09 -7.73
C LEU A 254 -19.68 -57.80 -8.78
N GLU A 255 -19.71 -57.29 -10.02
CA GLU A 255 -20.46 -57.88 -11.15
C GLU A 255 -19.85 -59.19 -11.68
N SER A 256 -18.52 -59.28 -11.75
CA SER A 256 -17.82 -60.49 -12.21
C SER A 256 -17.82 -61.63 -11.17
N GLY A 257 -18.14 -61.32 -9.90
CA GLY A 257 -18.13 -62.31 -8.82
C GLY A 257 -16.72 -62.73 -8.38
N GLU A 258 -15.66 -62.06 -8.84
CA GLU A 258 -14.25 -62.36 -8.51
C GLU A 258 -13.83 -61.99 -7.07
N HIS A 259 -14.79 -61.82 -6.15
CA HIS A 259 -14.51 -61.68 -4.73
C HIS A 259 -14.28 -63.07 -4.12
N ALA A 260 -13.14 -63.25 -3.44
CA ALA A 260 -12.77 -64.53 -2.83
C ALA A 260 -12.70 -65.69 -3.87
N ALA A 261 -12.05 -65.44 -5.01
CA ALA A 261 -11.95 -66.40 -6.12
C ALA A 261 -11.32 -67.75 -5.73
N ALA A 262 -10.37 -67.75 -4.79
CA ALA A 262 -9.73 -68.98 -4.29
C ALA A 262 -10.72 -69.83 -3.48
N GLU A 263 -11.50 -69.19 -2.61
CA GLU A 263 -12.49 -69.80 -1.73
C GLU A 263 -13.71 -70.31 -2.52
N GLN A 264 -14.12 -69.61 -3.58
CA GLN A 264 -15.17 -70.07 -4.50
C GLN A 264 -14.75 -71.32 -5.30
N GLN A 265 -13.46 -71.43 -5.65
CA GLN A 265 -12.92 -72.60 -6.34
C GLN A 265 -12.79 -73.80 -5.38
N GLU A 266 -12.41 -73.57 -4.12
CA GLU A 266 -12.40 -74.59 -3.06
C GLU A 266 -13.81 -75.09 -2.75
N LEU A 267 -14.81 -74.20 -2.68
CA LEU A 267 -16.21 -74.53 -2.48
C LEU A 267 -16.75 -75.44 -3.60
N LYS A 268 -16.48 -75.12 -4.87
CA LYS A 268 -16.85 -75.96 -6.02
C LYS A 268 -16.21 -77.35 -5.95
N SER A 269 -14.97 -77.45 -5.48
CA SER A 269 -14.27 -78.73 -5.31
C SER A 269 -14.89 -79.58 -4.20
N ILE A 270 -15.28 -78.96 -3.07
CA ILE A 270 -15.90 -79.66 -1.94
C ILE A 270 -17.33 -80.10 -2.29
N GLN A 271 -18.11 -79.27 -2.99
CA GLN A 271 -19.44 -79.64 -3.46
C GLN A 271 -19.41 -80.86 -4.40
N GLY A 272 -18.40 -80.95 -5.28
CA GLY A 272 -18.17 -82.14 -6.10
C GLY A 272 -17.77 -83.40 -5.32
N GLN A 273 -17.07 -83.25 -4.19
CA GLN A 273 -16.72 -84.37 -3.30
C GLN A 273 -17.94 -84.88 -2.50
N VAL A 274 -18.83 -83.97 -2.08
CA VAL A 274 -20.07 -84.29 -1.35
C VAL A 274 -21.08 -85.00 -2.26
N GLU A 275 -21.21 -84.60 -3.53
CA GLU A 275 -22.06 -85.30 -4.52
C GLU A 275 -21.53 -86.71 -4.85
N ALA A 276 -20.21 -86.90 -4.90
CA ALA A 276 -19.59 -88.20 -5.18
C ALA A 276 -19.71 -89.23 -4.04
N LEU A 277 -19.97 -88.79 -2.80
CA LEU A 277 -20.04 -89.65 -1.61
C LEU A 277 -21.34 -90.45 -1.48
N GLY A 278 -22.42 -90.08 -2.18
CA GLY A 278 -23.62 -90.91 -2.37
C GLY A 278 -24.24 -91.53 -1.10
N TYR A 279 -24.13 -90.84 0.05
CA TYR A 279 -24.53 -91.37 1.35
C TYR A 279 -26.07 -91.42 1.50
N SER A 280 -26.63 -92.59 1.80
CA SER A 280 -28.07 -92.83 2.01
C SER A 280 -28.35 -93.38 3.41
N GLU A 281 -29.10 -92.61 4.20
CA GLU A 281 -29.46 -92.93 5.58
C GLU A 281 -30.37 -94.17 5.71
N ASP A 282 -31.02 -94.58 4.61
CA ASP A 282 -31.99 -95.68 4.56
C ASP A 282 -31.32 -97.07 4.40
N ALA A 283 -30.08 -97.13 3.87
CA ALA A 283 -29.28 -98.36 3.76
C ALA A 283 -28.62 -98.77 5.09
N ARG A 284 -28.32 -97.78 5.94
CA ARG A 284 -27.74 -97.97 7.28
C ARG A 284 -28.74 -98.58 8.26
N ARG A 285 -30.01 -98.21 8.16
CA ARG A 285 -31.09 -98.67 9.05
C ARG A 285 -31.38 -100.17 8.91
N LYS A 286 -31.32 -100.71 7.68
CA LYS A 286 -31.58 -102.14 7.38
C LYS A 286 -30.46 -103.08 7.86
N SER A 287 -29.21 -102.64 7.82
CA SER A 287 -28.05 -103.45 8.27
C SER A 287 -27.96 -103.56 9.80
N TYR A 288 -28.57 -102.62 10.53
CA TYR A 288 -28.64 -102.61 11.99
C TYR A 288 -29.70 -103.57 12.57
N GLU A 289 -30.80 -103.81 11.83
CA GLU A 289 -31.89 -104.70 12.27
C GLU A 289 -31.56 -106.19 12.09
N GLU A 290 -30.76 -106.57 11.08
CA GLU A 290 -30.28 -107.97 10.89
C GLU A 290 -29.30 -108.42 12.00
N ALA A 291 -28.36 -107.55 12.40
CA ALA A 291 -27.37 -107.85 13.44
C ALA A 291 -27.98 -108.03 14.84
N ARG A 292 -29.13 -107.40 15.11
CA ARG A 292 -29.83 -107.43 16.40
C ARG A 292 -30.52 -108.78 16.68
N SER A 293 -30.85 -109.56 15.65
CA SER A 293 -31.60 -110.82 15.76
C SER A 293 -30.74 -112.05 16.15
N LEU A 294 -29.42 -111.95 16.01
CA LEU A 294 -28.45 -113.04 16.26
C LEU A 294 -27.67 -112.89 17.58
N GLN A 295 -28.01 -111.88 18.39
CA GLN A 295 -27.24 -111.40 19.54
C GLN A 295 -27.23 -112.33 20.77
N ARG A 296 -28.13 -113.32 20.85
CA ARG A 296 -28.23 -114.23 22.02
C ARG A 296 -27.05 -115.20 22.16
N PHE A 297 -26.33 -115.48 21.07
CA PHE A 297 -25.15 -116.37 21.09
C PHE A 297 -23.83 -115.59 21.27
N GLU A 298 -23.83 -114.25 21.17
CA GLU A 298 -22.66 -113.39 21.42
C GLU A 298 -22.39 -113.19 22.92
N GLU A 299 -23.44 -113.17 23.76
CA GLU A 299 -23.34 -112.85 25.18
C GLU A 299 -22.53 -113.89 25.98
N MET A 300 -22.59 -115.17 25.57
CA MET A 300 -21.84 -116.25 26.21
C MET A 300 -20.40 -116.37 25.64
N ALA A 301 -20.17 -116.04 24.36
CA ALA A 301 -18.84 -116.00 23.74
C ALA A 301 -18.00 -114.79 24.18
N ARG A 302 -18.64 -113.62 24.33
CA ARG A 302 -18.00 -112.39 24.81
C ARG A 302 -17.40 -112.57 26.20
N ARG A 303 -18.09 -113.21 27.13
CA ARG A 303 -17.60 -113.34 28.52
C ARG A 303 -16.33 -114.20 28.63
N LEU A 304 -16.12 -115.12 27.69
CA LEU A 304 -14.91 -115.96 27.59
C LEU A 304 -13.75 -115.23 26.89
N ALA A 305 -14.02 -114.56 25.75
CA ALA A 305 -13.00 -113.83 24.98
C ALA A 305 -12.55 -112.51 25.64
N GLN A 306 -13.45 -111.80 26.32
CA GLN A 306 -13.17 -110.52 26.99
C GLN A 306 -12.22 -110.70 28.19
N ALA A 307 -12.30 -111.84 28.86
CA ALA A 307 -11.34 -112.24 29.89
C ALA A 307 -9.91 -112.48 29.37
N GLN A 308 -9.74 -112.86 28.09
CA GLN A 308 -8.44 -113.13 27.45
C GLN A 308 -7.87 -111.92 26.66
N ALA A 309 -8.72 -111.01 26.18
CA ALA A 309 -8.34 -109.86 25.35
C ALA A 309 -8.09 -108.55 26.15
N ASP A 310 -8.65 -108.39 27.35
CA ASP A 310 -8.56 -107.13 28.12
C ASP A 310 -7.15 -106.85 28.70
N ILE A 311 -6.24 -107.84 28.75
CA ILE A 311 -4.89 -107.65 29.29
C ILE A 311 -4.02 -106.78 28.37
N PRO A 312 -3.85 -107.09 27.06
CA PRO A 312 -3.06 -106.25 26.15
C PRO A 312 -3.71 -104.89 25.82
N GLN A 313 -5.04 -104.76 25.85
CA GLN A 313 -5.71 -103.46 25.64
C GLN A 313 -5.53 -102.49 26.81
N GLU A 314 -5.51 -102.98 28.04
CA GLU A 314 -5.22 -102.16 29.22
C GLU A 314 -3.74 -101.76 29.31
N GLU A 315 -2.82 -102.57 28.77
CA GLU A 315 -1.40 -102.19 28.63
C GLU A 315 -1.18 -101.12 27.53
N GLU A 316 -1.90 -101.21 26.40
CA GLU A 316 -1.82 -100.21 25.32
C GLU A 316 -2.56 -98.90 25.65
N SER A 317 -3.60 -98.94 26.49
CA SER A 317 -4.28 -97.74 27.00
C SER A 317 -3.39 -96.97 27.99
N VAL A 318 -2.66 -97.70 28.85
CA VAL A 318 -1.66 -97.12 29.75
C VAL A 318 -0.50 -96.52 28.94
N ALA A 319 0.03 -97.21 27.93
CA ALA A 319 1.10 -96.68 27.07
C ALA A 319 0.69 -95.40 26.30
N ARG A 320 -0.55 -95.34 25.81
CA ARG A 320 -1.11 -94.13 25.18
C ARG A 320 -1.29 -92.98 26.16
N ALA A 321 -1.75 -93.27 27.38
CA ALA A 321 -1.87 -92.27 28.44
C ALA A 321 -0.49 -91.74 28.87
N GLU A 322 0.54 -92.60 28.92
CA GLU A 322 1.92 -92.21 29.22
C GLU A 322 2.55 -91.33 28.12
N GLN A 323 2.34 -91.65 26.83
CA GLN A 323 2.78 -90.78 25.72
C GLN A 323 2.07 -89.42 25.74
N MET A 324 0.76 -89.41 26.03
CA MET A 324 0.00 -88.16 26.15
C MET A 324 0.50 -87.31 27.33
N LEU A 325 0.82 -87.95 28.47
CA LEU A 325 1.42 -87.27 29.63
C LEU A 325 2.81 -86.71 29.31
N GLN A 326 3.64 -87.41 28.55
CA GLN A 326 4.94 -86.89 28.12
C GLN A 326 4.80 -85.69 27.19
N ARG A 327 3.89 -85.75 26.21
CA ARG A 327 3.63 -84.63 25.30
C ARG A 327 3.11 -83.40 26.06
N LEU A 328 2.10 -83.57 26.90
CA LEU A 328 1.56 -82.49 27.74
C LEU A 328 2.63 -81.95 28.72
N GLY A 329 3.53 -82.81 29.20
CA GLY A 329 4.69 -82.40 30.00
C GLY A 329 5.66 -81.52 29.23
N ALA A 330 5.97 -81.86 27.98
CA ALA A 330 6.83 -81.07 27.11
C ALA A 330 6.19 -79.72 26.72
N GLU A 331 4.92 -79.71 26.35
CA GLU A 331 4.15 -78.49 26.05
C GLU A 331 4.09 -77.56 27.28
N ARG A 332 3.90 -78.11 28.48
CA ARG A 332 3.92 -77.33 29.72
C ARG A 332 5.29 -76.69 29.97
N GLU A 333 6.37 -77.41 29.71
CA GLU A 333 7.71 -76.90 29.99
C GLU A 333 8.17 -75.88 28.94
N GLN A 334 7.73 -76.02 27.69
CA GLN A 334 7.85 -74.97 26.67
C GLN A 334 7.08 -73.70 27.08
N ALA A 335 5.81 -73.84 27.48
CA ALA A 335 4.99 -72.71 27.91
C ALA A 335 5.57 -72.00 29.14
N LYS A 336 6.19 -72.74 30.08
CA LYS A 336 6.94 -72.13 31.19
C LYS A 336 8.19 -71.38 30.73
N GLY A 337 8.91 -71.91 29.73
CA GLY A 337 10.05 -71.23 29.10
C GLY A 337 9.62 -69.90 28.50
N GLU A 338 8.58 -69.92 27.67
CA GLU A 338 7.99 -68.72 27.04
C GLU A 338 7.47 -67.72 28.08
N TYR A 339 6.80 -68.20 29.14
CA TYR A 339 6.36 -67.35 30.24
C TYR A 339 7.53 -66.66 30.96
N ARG A 340 8.64 -67.38 31.20
CA ARG A 340 9.83 -66.83 31.85
C ARG A 340 10.54 -65.81 30.97
N THR A 341 10.72 -66.11 29.69
CA THR A 341 11.31 -65.16 28.72
C THR A 341 10.43 -63.93 28.56
N GLY A 342 9.10 -64.11 28.54
CA GLY A 342 8.13 -63.03 28.60
C GLY A 342 8.33 -62.18 29.85
N GLN A 343 8.38 -62.77 31.04
CA GLN A 343 8.62 -62.05 32.30
C GLN A 343 9.93 -61.26 32.29
N GLU A 344 11.03 -61.87 31.85
CA GLU A 344 12.34 -61.20 31.76
C GLU A 344 12.30 -60.00 30.80
N ALA A 345 11.54 -60.06 29.70
CA ALA A 345 11.40 -58.97 28.73
C ALA A 345 10.58 -57.77 29.23
N ILE A 346 9.68 -57.94 30.20
CA ILE A 346 8.84 -56.86 30.75
C ILE A 346 9.42 -56.19 32.00
N VAL A 347 10.48 -56.75 32.61
CA VAL A 347 11.10 -56.18 33.83
C VAL A 347 11.59 -54.75 33.61
N ASP A 348 12.18 -54.45 32.45
CA ASP A 348 12.76 -53.14 32.15
C ASP A 348 11.74 -52.17 31.52
N LEU A 349 10.54 -52.63 31.17
CA LEU A 349 9.52 -51.82 30.51
C LEU A 349 9.12 -50.58 31.33
N PRO A 350 8.90 -50.67 32.66
CA PRO A 350 8.60 -49.49 33.49
C PRO A 350 9.74 -48.47 33.53
N LEU A 351 11.00 -48.95 33.52
CA LEU A 351 12.17 -48.06 33.47
C LEU A 351 12.23 -47.32 32.14
N ARG A 352 12.06 -48.03 31.01
CA ARG A 352 12.02 -47.43 29.67
C ARG A 352 10.88 -46.46 29.49
N GLN A 353 9.71 -46.76 30.05
CA GLN A 353 8.56 -45.86 30.01
C GLN A 353 8.84 -44.57 30.80
N LYS A 354 9.53 -44.67 31.94
CA LYS A 354 9.96 -43.50 32.71
C LYS A 354 11.00 -42.67 31.96
N GLU A 355 12.01 -43.30 31.36
CA GLU A 355 13.04 -42.62 30.55
C GLU A 355 12.41 -41.89 29.35
N LEU A 356 11.45 -42.51 28.67
CA LEU A 356 10.72 -41.89 27.57
C LEU A 356 9.94 -40.66 28.07
N GLN A 357 9.26 -40.78 29.20
CA GLN A 357 8.48 -39.68 29.77
C GLN A 357 9.37 -38.51 30.21
N GLU A 358 10.54 -38.80 30.81
CA GLU A 358 11.55 -37.79 31.16
C GLU A 358 12.12 -37.11 29.89
N ALA A 359 12.37 -37.87 28.82
CA ALA A 359 12.84 -37.34 27.54
C ALA A 359 11.78 -36.48 26.84
N GLU A 360 10.50 -36.87 26.87
CA GLU A 360 9.38 -36.10 26.31
C GLU A 360 9.21 -34.75 27.02
N VAL A 361 9.30 -34.74 28.35
CA VAL A 361 9.25 -33.50 29.15
C VAL A 361 10.45 -32.59 28.83
N SER A 362 11.66 -33.17 28.73
CA SER A 362 12.86 -32.42 28.37
C SER A 362 12.75 -31.82 26.95
N TYR A 363 12.30 -32.60 25.98
CA TYR A 363 12.07 -32.15 24.62
C TYR A 363 11.05 -31.00 24.56
N ALA A 364 9.91 -31.14 25.26
CA ALA A 364 8.90 -30.10 25.30
C ALA A 364 9.43 -28.78 25.90
N SER A 365 10.28 -28.86 26.93
CA SER A 365 10.92 -27.67 27.52
C SER A 365 11.87 -26.99 26.53
N VAL A 366 12.76 -27.76 25.88
CA VAL A 366 13.73 -27.22 24.92
C VAL A 366 13.04 -26.64 23.69
N GLU A 367 11.97 -27.29 23.20
CA GLU A 367 11.21 -26.78 22.06
C GLU A 367 10.50 -25.47 22.39
N LYS A 368 10.01 -25.30 23.62
CA LYS A 368 9.45 -24.03 24.09
C LYS A 368 10.52 -22.93 24.13
N GLU A 369 11.70 -23.20 24.69
CA GLU A 369 12.82 -22.25 24.70
C GLU A 369 13.25 -21.86 23.28
N ARG A 370 13.26 -22.83 22.35
CA ARG A 370 13.57 -22.59 20.93
C ARG A 370 12.53 -21.67 20.28
N GLN A 371 11.24 -21.87 20.56
CA GLN A 371 10.16 -21.02 20.03
C GLN A 371 10.25 -19.59 20.58
N GLU A 372 10.53 -19.43 21.87
CA GLU A 372 10.73 -18.12 22.50
C GLU A 372 11.95 -17.39 21.90
N ALA A 373 13.08 -18.08 21.77
CA ALA A 373 14.29 -17.53 21.15
C ALA A 373 14.08 -17.14 19.68
N THR A 374 13.36 -17.97 18.92
CA THR A 374 13.04 -17.68 17.51
C THR A 374 12.13 -16.46 17.38
N SER A 375 11.13 -16.34 18.25
CA SER A 375 10.24 -15.18 18.30
C SER A 375 11.00 -13.91 18.67
N HIS A 376 11.90 -13.99 19.64
CA HIS A 376 12.73 -12.86 20.06
C HIS A 376 13.71 -12.42 18.96
N LYS A 377 14.33 -13.38 18.25
CA LYS A 377 15.14 -13.10 17.07
C LYS A 377 14.35 -12.36 15.99
N GLY A 378 13.15 -12.85 15.65
CA GLY A 378 12.29 -12.18 14.66
C GLY A 378 11.90 -10.76 15.06
N TYR A 379 11.63 -10.52 16.35
CA TYR A 379 11.36 -9.19 16.90
C TYR A 379 12.58 -8.25 16.74
N LEU A 380 13.78 -8.70 17.08
CA LEU A 380 15.02 -7.92 16.93
C LEU A 380 15.36 -7.64 15.46
N GLU A 381 15.21 -8.62 14.58
CA GLU A 381 15.39 -8.44 13.13
C GLU A 381 14.41 -7.40 12.55
N GLY A 382 13.16 -7.41 13.02
CA GLY A 382 12.17 -6.39 12.69
C GLY A 382 12.57 -4.99 13.14
N GLN A 383 13.10 -4.85 14.36
CA GLN A 383 13.59 -3.57 14.87
C GLN A 383 14.80 -3.05 14.06
N VAL A 384 15.76 -3.92 13.72
CA VAL A 384 16.92 -3.53 12.90
C VAL A 384 16.48 -3.02 11.54
N LYS A 385 15.59 -3.74 10.84
CA LYS A 385 15.02 -3.29 9.56
C LYS A 385 14.34 -1.93 9.67
N ARG A 386 13.60 -1.69 10.75
CA ARG A 386 12.95 -0.39 11.00
C ARG A 386 13.98 0.72 11.21
N LEU A 387 15.05 0.46 11.95
CA LEU A 387 16.13 1.44 12.16
C LEU A 387 16.86 1.77 10.85
N ASP A 388 17.09 0.79 9.98
CA ASP A 388 17.69 1.03 8.66
C ASP A 388 16.79 1.88 7.75
N ALA A 389 15.48 1.62 7.77
CA ALA A 389 14.51 2.44 7.05
C ALA A 389 14.51 3.90 7.56
N LEU A 390 14.45 4.10 8.88
CA LEU A 390 14.51 5.42 9.51
C LEU A 390 15.83 6.15 9.21
N ARG A 391 16.96 5.42 9.18
CA ARG A 391 18.26 5.99 8.82
C ARG A 391 18.28 6.48 7.38
N THR A 392 17.68 5.72 6.47
CA THR A 392 17.56 6.09 5.06
C THR A 392 16.68 7.32 4.89
N GLU A 393 15.52 7.34 5.55
CA GLU A 393 14.60 8.48 5.56
C GLU A 393 15.29 9.75 6.10
N LEU A 394 15.98 9.66 7.25
CA LEU A 394 16.75 10.76 7.82
C LEU A 394 17.82 11.28 6.85
N SER A 395 18.55 10.38 6.18
CA SER A 395 19.59 10.78 5.23
C SER A 395 19.01 11.55 4.03
N SER A 396 17.85 11.11 3.52
CA SER A 396 17.15 11.78 2.42
C SER A 396 16.59 13.14 2.85
N GLY A 397 16.01 13.23 4.05
CA GLY A 397 15.51 14.48 4.61
C GLY A 397 16.61 15.51 4.82
N LEU A 398 17.79 15.10 5.30
CA LEU A 398 18.96 15.98 5.45
C LEU A 398 19.50 16.46 4.11
N ALA A 399 19.46 15.63 3.06
CA ALA A 399 19.85 16.05 1.71
C ALA A 399 18.90 17.11 1.15
N THR A 400 17.58 16.90 1.29
CA THR A 400 16.56 17.87 0.88
C THR A 400 16.70 19.19 1.63
N LEU A 401 16.89 19.14 2.96
CA LEU A 401 17.10 20.35 3.77
C LEU A 401 18.34 21.14 3.34
N ARG A 402 19.41 20.44 2.93
CA ARG A 402 20.61 21.09 2.42
C ARG A 402 20.34 21.82 1.11
N GLY A 403 19.65 21.17 0.17
CA GLY A 403 19.24 21.81 -1.09
C GLY A 403 18.36 23.04 -0.86
N MET A 404 17.36 22.95 0.01
CA MET A 404 16.50 24.08 0.34
C MET A 404 17.26 25.27 0.97
N ARG A 405 18.30 25.01 1.76
CA ARG A 405 19.15 26.07 2.33
C ARG A 405 20.05 26.73 1.29
N GLU A 406 20.54 25.97 0.32
CA GLU A 406 21.29 26.51 -0.81
C GLU A 406 20.38 27.44 -1.64
N ASP A 407 19.17 26.98 -1.96
CA ASP A 407 18.17 27.79 -2.67
C ASP A 407 17.78 29.05 -1.88
N GLU A 408 17.56 28.93 -0.57
CA GLU A 408 17.29 30.08 0.30
C GLU A 408 18.43 31.12 0.24
N GLY A 409 19.68 30.67 0.27
CA GLY A 409 20.85 31.55 0.14
C GLY A 409 20.87 32.29 -1.20
N ILE A 410 20.63 31.59 -2.31
CA ILE A 410 20.54 32.18 -3.65
C ILE A 410 19.42 33.22 -3.70
N TYR A 411 18.24 32.90 -3.16
CA TYR A 411 17.13 33.84 -3.16
C TYR A 411 17.39 35.08 -2.31
N GLN A 412 18.08 34.95 -1.17
CA GLN A 412 18.48 36.11 -0.36
C GLN A 412 19.48 37.02 -1.08
N GLU A 413 20.43 36.44 -1.82
CA GLU A 413 21.34 37.21 -2.67
C GLU A 413 20.58 37.94 -3.78
N LEU A 414 19.63 37.28 -4.44
CA LEU A 414 18.80 37.89 -5.48
C LEU A 414 17.92 39.03 -4.94
N VAL A 415 17.32 38.86 -3.76
CA VAL A 415 16.54 39.93 -3.10
C VAL A 415 17.41 41.14 -2.83
N THR A 416 18.65 40.93 -2.37
CA THR A 416 19.62 42.01 -2.17
C THR A 416 20.00 42.67 -3.49
N ALA A 417 20.38 41.88 -4.50
CA ALA A 417 20.86 42.36 -5.78
C ALA A 417 19.79 43.12 -6.60
N PHE A 418 18.53 42.67 -6.56
CA PHE A 418 17.42 43.34 -7.26
C PHE A 418 16.65 44.34 -6.39
N GLY A 419 17.04 44.49 -5.12
CA GLY A 419 16.51 45.48 -4.20
C GLY A 419 16.95 46.92 -4.52
N ARG A 420 16.48 47.86 -3.69
CA ARG A 420 16.71 49.31 -3.87
C ARG A 420 18.19 49.71 -3.81
N GLN A 421 19.00 48.97 -3.06
CA GLN A 421 20.43 49.22 -2.86
C GLN A 421 21.34 48.41 -3.81
N GLY A 422 20.75 47.53 -4.64
CA GLY A 422 21.50 46.68 -5.55
C GLY A 422 21.65 47.31 -6.93
N ILE A 423 21.29 46.55 -7.96
CA ILE A 423 21.41 46.94 -9.37
C ILE A 423 20.66 48.26 -9.67
N GLN A 424 19.54 48.52 -8.99
CA GLN A 424 18.77 49.76 -9.20
C GLN A 424 19.59 51.02 -8.86
N ALA A 425 20.28 51.03 -7.70
CA ALA A 425 21.15 52.13 -7.30
C ALA A 425 22.32 52.29 -8.28
N MET A 426 22.99 51.19 -8.64
CA MET A 426 24.10 51.19 -9.60
C MET A 426 23.70 51.79 -10.97
N LEU A 427 22.49 51.49 -11.45
CA LEU A 427 21.98 52.05 -12.70
C LEU A 427 21.77 53.57 -12.61
N ILE A 428 21.29 54.08 -11.47
CA ILE A 428 21.10 55.51 -11.22
C ILE A 428 22.47 56.20 -11.13
N GLU A 429 23.40 55.66 -10.34
CA GLU A 429 24.77 56.18 -10.20
C GLU A 429 25.50 56.27 -11.55
N THR A 430 25.24 55.33 -12.46
CA THR A 430 25.84 55.35 -13.80
C THR A 430 25.31 56.51 -14.67
N VAL A 431 24.09 56.98 -14.43
CA VAL A 431 23.45 58.06 -15.24
C VAL A 431 23.71 59.44 -14.67
N VAL A 432 23.75 59.56 -13.35
CA VAL A 432 23.79 60.84 -12.65
C VAL A 432 24.90 61.78 -13.12
N PRO A 433 26.18 61.36 -13.23
CA PRO A 433 27.26 62.26 -13.67
C PRO A 433 27.00 62.88 -15.04
N ARG A 434 26.48 62.09 -15.99
CA ARG A 434 26.17 62.59 -17.34
C ARG A 434 25.02 63.59 -17.32
N LEU A 435 24.04 63.38 -16.44
CA LEU A 435 22.91 64.28 -16.28
C LEU A 435 23.36 65.61 -15.64
N GLU A 436 24.23 65.55 -14.63
CA GLU A 436 24.85 66.73 -14.00
C GLU A 436 25.66 67.52 -15.02
N ASP A 437 26.53 66.87 -15.79
CA ASP A 437 27.37 67.52 -16.81
C ASP A 437 26.53 68.30 -17.82
N GLU A 438 25.53 67.65 -18.42
CA GLU A 438 24.68 68.27 -19.43
C GLU A 438 23.81 69.40 -18.84
N ALA A 439 23.30 69.23 -17.62
CA ALA A 439 22.54 70.27 -16.94
C ALA A 439 23.42 71.49 -16.62
N ASN A 440 24.65 71.27 -16.18
CA ASN A 440 25.58 72.35 -15.81
C ASN A 440 26.09 73.14 -17.01
N ILE A 441 26.26 72.50 -18.17
CA ILE A 441 26.59 73.22 -19.42
C ILE A 441 25.52 74.27 -19.74
N LEU A 442 24.25 73.91 -19.59
CA LEU A 442 23.12 74.80 -19.88
C LEU A 442 22.90 75.83 -18.76
N LEU A 443 22.96 75.38 -17.51
CA LEU A 443 22.79 76.25 -16.34
C LEU A 443 23.87 77.31 -16.25
N GLY A 444 25.12 76.96 -16.55
CA GLY A 444 26.24 77.90 -16.61
C GLY A 444 25.99 79.02 -17.63
N ARG A 445 25.51 78.67 -18.83
CA ARG A 445 25.14 79.68 -19.85
C ARG A 445 24.02 80.61 -19.42
N MET A 446 22.98 80.09 -18.75
CA MET A 446 21.86 80.93 -18.27
C MET A 446 22.24 81.83 -17.10
N THR A 447 23.25 81.44 -16.32
CA THR A 447 23.58 82.09 -15.04
C THR A 447 24.90 82.85 -15.06
N ASP A 448 25.64 82.82 -16.17
CA ASP A 448 27.01 83.35 -16.30
C ASP A 448 27.98 82.61 -15.36
N ASN A 449 27.88 81.28 -15.36
CA ASN A 449 28.62 80.34 -14.52
C ASN A 449 28.51 80.59 -13.00
N ARG A 450 27.48 81.32 -12.57
CA ARG A 450 27.22 81.59 -11.14
C ARG A 450 26.53 80.46 -10.40
N MET A 451 25.93 79.51 -11.11
CA MET A 451 25.22 78.38 -10.51
C MET A 451 25.74 77.04 -11.03
N HIS A 452 25.93 76.10 -10.13
CA HIS A 452 26.35 74.73 -10.44
C HIS A 452 25.49 73.71 -9.69
N LEU A 453 24.91 72.76 -10.41
CA LEU A 453 24.02 71.72 -9.94
C LEU A 453 24.78 70.43 -9.64
N LYS A 454 24.41 69.77 -8.55
CA LYS A 454 24.89 68.46 -8.12
C LYS A 454 23.71 67.60 -7.68
N LEU A 455 23.66 66.37 -8.16
CA LEU A 455 22.69 65.33 -7.83
C LEU A 455 23.35 64.35 -6.86
N GLU A 456 22.88 64.33 -5.62
CA GLU A 456 23.42 63.43 -4.59
C GLU A 456 22.56 62.17 -4.51
N THR A 457 23.17 61.03 -4.85
CA THR A 457 22.51 59.72 -4.84
C THR A 457 22.43 59.07 -3.46
N GLN A 458 23.16 59.62 -2.49
CA GLN A 458 23.27 59.05 -1.15
C GLN A 458 23.19 60.13 -0.10
N ARG A 459 22.51 59.82 1.00
CA ARG A 459 22.49 60.66 2.20
C ARG A 459 22.84 59.86 3.44
N GLU A 460 23.62 60.45 4.32
CA GLU A 460 23.88 59.88 5.64
C GLU A 460 22.59 59.73 6.45
N ARG A 461 22.50 58.65 7.23
CA ARG A 461 21.40 58.45 8.17
C ARG A 461 21.49 59.49 9.28
N ARG A 462 20.34 60.06 9.69
CA ARG A 462 20.25 60.98 10.84
C ARG A 462 20.82 60.41 12.15
N THR A 463 20.92 59.09 12.27
CA THR A 463 21.49 58.39 13.44
C THR A 463 23.00 58.15 13.35
N GLY A 464 23.64 58.43 12.21
CA GLY A 464 25.07 58.19 11.96
C GLY A 464 25.51 56.72 11.99
N LYS A 465 24.58 55.77 12.13
CA LYS A 465 24.85 54.32 12.19
C LYS A 465 24.13 53.58 11.07
N GLY A 466 24.89 52.81 10.30
CA GLY A 466 24.43 51.98 9.18
C GLY A 466 24.75 52.59 7.82
N ASP A 467 24.48 51.82 6.77
CA ASP A 467 24.79 52.22 5.40
C ASP A 467 24.00 53.48 4.97
N PRO A 468 24.58 54.31 4.07
CA PRO A 468 23.90 55.47 3.50
C PRO A 468 22.53 55.10 2.93
N ILE A 469 21.60 56.07 2.97
CA ILE A 469 20.29 55.91 2.34
C ILE A 469 20.41 56.34 0.89
N GLU A 470 20.07 55.45 -0.03
CA GLU A 470 19.89 55.76 -1.45
C GLU A 470 18.77 56.81 -1.60
N THR A 471 19.09 57.93 -2.25
CA THR A 471 18.22 59.08 -2.49
C THR A 471 18.55 59.71 -3.84
N LEU A 472 17.89 60.79 -4.22
CA LEU A 472 18.29 61.64 -5.34
C LEU A 472 17.99 63.09 -4.96
N GLU A 473 18.92 63.72 -4.24
CA GLU A 473 18.80 65.10 -3.79
C GLU A 473 19.43 66.05 -4.81
N ILE A 474 18.78 67.19 -5.07
CA ILE A 474 19.28 68.21 -6.00
C ILE A 474 19.83 69.36 -5.17
N ASN A 475 21.16 69.49 -5.17
CA ASN A 475 21.87 70.59 -4.54
C ASN A 475 22.40 71.52 -5.61
N VAL A 476 22.29 72.82 -5.39
CA VAL A 476 22.84 73.83 -6.29
C VAL A 476 23.78 74.71 -5.48
N THR A 477 24.91 75.05 -6.07
CA THR A 477 25.94 75.91 -5.50
C THR A 477 25.90 77.23 -6.24
N ASP A 478 25.84 78.33 -5.50
CA ASP A 478 26.01 79.68 -6.02
C ASP A 478 27.04 80.48 -5.20
N GLU A 479 27.04 81.81 -5.33
CA GLU A 479 27.91 82.74 -4.59
C GLU A 479 27.80 82.61 -3.05
N PHE A 480 26.70 82.06 -2.55
CA PHE A 480 26.45 81.84 -1.11
C PHE A 480 26.75 80.40 -0.66
N GLY A 481 27.21 79.54 -1.57
CA GLY A 481 27.55 78.14 -1.30
C GLY A 481 26.46 77.13 -1.69
N PRO A 482 26.65 75.84 -1.37
CA PRO A 482 25.71 74.77 -1.72
C PRO A 482 24.44 74.85 -0.86
N ARG A 483 23.27 74.85 -1.50
CA ARG A 483 21.96 74.76 -0.83
C ARG A 483 20.99 73.87 -1.61
N SER A 484 19.96 73.38 -0.92
CA SER A 484 18.90 72.59 -1.54
C SER A 484 18.18 73.41 -2.62
N TYR A 485 17.79 72.74 -3.72
CA TYR A 485 16.98 73.30 -4.79
C TYR A 485 15.75 74.08 -4.27
N GLU A 486 15.15 73.65 -3.17
CA GLU A 486 13.95 74.28 -2.58
C GLU A 486 14.19 75.72 -2.07
N MET A 487 15.44 76.15 -1.89
CA MET A 487 15.78 77.48 -1.37
C MET A 487 15.97 78.54 -2.46
N TYR A 488 15.80 78.20 -3.73
CA TYR A 488 15.98 79.13 -4.85
C TYR A 488 14.70 79.87 -5.20
N SER A 489 14.83 81.12 -5.65
CA SER A 489 13.69 81.94 -6.09
C SER A 489 12.99 81.33 -7.32
N GLY A 490 11.75 81.72 -7.58
CA GLY A 490 10.98 81.18 -8.72
C GLY A 490 11.68 81.36 -10.08
N GLY A 491 12.44 82.45 -10.26
CA GLY A 491 13.22 82.68 -11.48
C GLY A 491 14.46 81.78 -11.58
N GLU A 492 15.17 81.56 -10.47
CA GLU A 492 16.32 80.67 -10.41
C GLU A 492 15.93 79.20 -10.55
N ALA A 493 14.87 78.78 -9.85
CA ALA A 493 14.29 77.45 -9.95
C ALA A 493 13.86 77.14 -11.38
N PHE A 494 13.31 78.11 -12.12
CA PHE A 494 12.99 77.94 -13.53
C PHE A 494 14.22 77.61 -14.38
N ARG A 495 15.34 78.33 -14.21
CA ARG A 495 16.59 78.05 -14.94
C ARG A 495 17.17 76.68 -14.59
N ILE A 496 17.15 76.30 -13.31
CA ILE A 496 17.57 74.97 -12.85
C ILE A 496 16.71 73.88 -13.50
N ASN A 497 15.38 74.03 -13.45
CA ASN A 497 14.44 73.07 -14.03
C ASN A 497 14.59 72.95 -15.54
N LEU A 498 14.77 74.06 -16.25
CA LEU A 498 14.96 74.07 -17.69
C LEU A 498 16.24 73.32 -18.08
N ALA A 499 17.35 73.60 -17.39
CA ALA A 499 18.61 72.90 -17.59
C ALA A 499 18.48 71.38 -17.36
N LEU A 500 17.89 70.97 -16.23
CA LEU A 500 17.68 69.55 -15.90
C LEU A 500 16.78 68.84 -16.91
N ARG A 501 15.67 69.47 -17.33
CA ARG A 501 14.72 68.87 -18.28
C ARG A 501 15.36 68.65 -19.64
N ILE A 502 16.11 69.63 -20.14
CA ILE A 502 16.83 69.49 -21.41
C ILE A 502 17.92 68.42 -21.27
N ALA A 503 18.69 68.44 -20.18
CA ALA A 503 19.74 67.45 -19.92
C ALA A 503 19.17 66.02 -19.88
N LEU A 504 18.05 65.82 -19.17
CA LEU A 504 17.35 64.54 -19.12
C LEU A 504 16.88 64.10 -20.51
N SER A 505 16.29 65.03 -21.28
CA SER A 505 15.84 64.76 -22.64
C SER A 505 17.00 64.32 -23.53
N LYS A 506 18.15 65.00 -23.46
CA LYS A 506 19.36 64.65 -24.23
C LYS A 506 19.93 63.29 -23.83
N VAL A 507 20.02 62.99 -22.53
CA VAL A 507 20.49 61.69 -22.04
C VAL A 507 19.57 60.56 -22.52
N LEU A 508 18.26 60.76 -22.51
CA LEU A 508 17.28 59.78 -23.03
C LEU A 508 17.41 59.59 -24.54
N ALA A 509 17.51 60.68 -25.31
CA ALA A 509 17.68 60.65 -26.76
C ALA A 509 18.96 59.90 -27.17
N GLN A 510 20.07 60.15 -26.48
CA GLN A 510 21.34 59.47 -26.70
C GLN A 510 21.27 57.96 -26.38
N ARG A 511 20.50 57.55 -25.37
CA ARG A 511 20.26 56.13 -25.07
C ARG A 511 19.38 55.44 -26.11
N MET A 512 18.40 56.15 -26.67
CA MET A 512 17.48 55.61 -27.68
C MET A 512 18.02 55.68 -29.11
N GLY A 513 19.11 56.42 -29.35
CA GLY A 513 19.70 56.61 -30.68
C GLY A 513 18.81 57.42 -31.64
N ALA A 514 17.88 58.20 -31.10
CA ALA A 514 16.91 58.97 -31.88
C ALA A 514 16.95 60.46 -31.48
N PRO A 515 16.73 61.40 -32.42
CA PRO A 515 16.66 62.83 -32.11
C PRO A 515 15.45 63.16 -31.23
N LEU A 516 15.50 64.30 -30.53
CA LEU A 516 14.36 64.77 -29.74
C LEU A 516 13.32 65.42 -30.67
N PRO A 517 12.07 64.93 -30.71
CA PRO A 517 11.12 65.42 -31.71
C PRO A 517 10.63 66.83 -31.41
N VAL A 518 10.18 67.14 -30.18
CA VAL A 518 9.60 68.46 -29.86
C VAL A 518 9.88 68.85 -28.41
N LEU A 519 10.31 70.10 -28.17
CA LEU A 519 10.35 70.75 -26.86
C LEU A 519 9.27 71.82 -26.77
N PHE A 520 8.40 71.71 -25.76
CA PHE A 520 7.45 72.76 -25.39
C PHE A 520 7.94 73.51 -24.16
N ILE A 521 8.02 74.84 -24.25
CA ILE A 521 8.30 75.73 -23.13
C ILE A 521 7.07 76.60 -22.95
N ASP A 522 6.28 76.30 -21.92
CA ASP A 522 5.02 76.99 -21.65
C ASP A 522 5.18 77.96 -20.48
N GLU A 523 5.17 79.25 -20.79
CA GLU A 523 5.31 80.36 -19.85
C GLU A 523 6.54 80.21 -18.93
N GLY A 524 6.72 81.12 -17.96
CA GLY A 524 7.86 81.06 -17.01
C GLY A 524 9.01 82.02 -17.31
N PHE A 525 8.93 82.78 -18.40
CA PHE A 525 9.80 83.93 -18.64
C PHE A 525 9.41 85.15 -17.80
N GLY A 526 8.15 85.23 -17.32
CA GLY A 526 7.65 86.37 -16.55
C GLY A 526 8.23 86.52 -15.15
N SER A 527 8.86 85.47 -14.60
CA SER A 527 9.58 85.49 -13.33
C SER A 527 11.06 85.88 -13.47
N GLN A 528 11.50 86.17 -14.70
CA GLN A 528 12.88 86.52 -15.04
C GLN A 528 13.04 88.02 -15.23
N ASP A 529 14.21 88.55 -14.88
CA ASP A 529 14.62 89.90 -15.25
C ASP A 529 14.98 89.98 -16.74
N SER A 530 15.19 91.20 -17.27
CA SER A 530 15.54 91.40 -18.69
C SER A 530 16.80 90.63 -19.10
N ALA A 531 17.85 90.66 -18.26
CA ALA A 531 19.09 89.94 -18.50
C ALA A 531 18.91 88.41 -18.45
N GLY A 532 18.10 87.89 -17.53
CA GLY A 532 17.78 86.46 -17.46
C GLY A 532 17.01 85.96 -18.67
N ARG A 533 16.07 86.75 -19.21
CA ARG A 533 15.30 86.39 -20.42
C ARG A 533 16.18 86.29 -21.66
N GLU A 534 17.07 87.26 -21.87
CA GLU A 534 18.02 87.26 -22.98
C GLU A 534 18.89 85.99 -22.95
N ARG A 535 19.43 85.64 -21.78
CA ARG A 535 20.26 84.43 -21.62
C ARG A 535 19.50 83.13 -21.83
N ILE A 536 18.23 83.06 -21.43
CA ILE A 536 17.41 81.87 -21.71
C ILE A 536 17.15 81.74 -23.21
N LEU A 537 16.91 82.85 -23.91
CA LEU A 537 16.75 82.87 -25.37
C LEU A 537 18.03 82.41 -26.08
N ASP A 538 19.20 82.86 -25.62
CA ASP A 538 20.49 82.38 -26.14
C ASP A 538 20.65 80.87 -25.97
N VAL A 539 20.23 80.33 -24.82
CA VAL A 539 20.27 78.89 -24.57
C VAL A 539 19.28 78.12 -25.43
N ILE A 540 18.07 78.66 -25.66
CA ILE A 540 17.09 78.08 -26.59
C ILE A 540 17.67 78.05 -28.02
N GLY A 541 18.35 79.12 -28.45
CA GLY A 541 19.06 79.15 -29.74
C GLY A 541 20.18 78.11 -29.79
N ALA A 542 20.95 77.96 -28.71
CA ALA A 542 22.06 77.02 -28.65
C ALA A 542 21.64 75.55 -28.72
N ILE A 543 20.42 75.21 -28.26
CA ILE A 543 19.86 73.85 -28.32
C ILE A 543 18.94 73.64 -29.51
N GLN A 544 18.76 74.63 -30.39
CA GLN A 544 17.82 74.56 -31.52
C GLN A 544 18.09 73.35 -32.43
N ASN A 545 19.35 72.97 -32.62
CA ASN A 545 19.73 71.84 -33.46
C ASN A 545 19.60 70.47 -32.74
N ASP A 546 19.39 70.48 -31.42
CA ASP A 546 19.23 69.26 -30.63
C ASP A 546 17.79 68.71 -30.70
N PHE A 547 16.83 69.54 -31.15
CA PHE A 547 15.40 69.23 -31.25
C PHE A 547 14.89 69.48 -32.67
N GLU A 548 13.98 68.64 -33.19
CA GLU A 548 13.36 68.91 -34.50
C GLU A 548 12.46 70.15 -34.47
N LYS A 549 11.89 70.46 -33.29
CA LYS A 549 11.03 71.63 -33.09
C LYS A 549 11.07 72.11 -31.64
N ILE A 550 11.17 73.43 -31.46
CA ILE A 550 11.00 74.10 -30.16
C ILE A 550 9.79 75.03 -30.28
N ILE A 551 8.83 74.89 -29.38
CA ILE A 551 7.62 75.72 -29.30
C ILE A 551 7.64 76.45 -27.96
N VAL A 552 7.68 77.77 -28.03
CA VAL A 552 7.68 78.65 -26.85
C VAL A 552 6.34 79.38 -26.78
N ILE A 553 5.67 79.29 -25.64
CA ILE A 553 4.41 79.97 -25.35
C ILE A 553 4.72 81.08 -24.33
N THR A 554 4.47 82.33 -24.70
CA THR A 554 4.70 83.47 -23.82
C THR A 554 3.76 84.63 -24.16
N HIS A 555 3.36 85.37 -23.13
CA HIS A 555 2.61 86.62 -23.24
C HIS A 555 3.52 87.87 -23.26
N LEU A 556 4.84 87.72 -23.21
CA LEU A 556 5.79 88.83 -23.15
C LEU A 556 6.08 89.39 -24.55
N ASP A 557 5.76 90.67 -24.75
CA ASP A 557 5.90 91.32 -26.06
C ASP A 557 7.34 91.43 -26.55
N ASP A 558 8.30 91.59 -25.63
CA ASP A 558 9.73 91.74 -25.93
C ASP A 558 10.44 90.43 -26.32
N MET A 559 9.74 89.29 -26.24
CA MET A 559 10.22 88.01 -26.74
C MET A 559 9.76 87.69 -28.17
N LYS A 560 8.77 88.43 -28.68
CA LYS A 560 8.16 88.16 -29.98
C LYS A 560 9.14 88.25 -31.14
N ASP A 561 10.07 89.21 -31.09
CA ASP A 561 10.97 89.51 -32.21
C ASP A 561 12.16 88.54 -32.33
N VAL A 562 12.34 87.65 -31.35
CA VAL A 562 13.46 86.70 -31.30
C VAL A 562 13.14 85.41 -32.07
N PHE A 563 11.86 85.08 -32.23
CA PHE A 563 11.42 83.86 -32.90
C PHE A 563 10.98 84.14 -34.35
N PRO A 564 11.45 83.35 -35.34
CA PRO A 564 11.19 83.61 -36.76
C PRO A 564 9.78 83.26 -37.22
N VAL A 565 9.03 82.48 -36.44
CA VAL A 565 7.65 82.05 -36.73
C VAL A 565 6.83 82.19 -35.47
N ARG A 566 5.70 82.89 -35.55
CA ARG A 566 4.84 83.16 -34.39
C ARG A 566 3.43 82.65 -34.64
N ILE A 567 2.81 82.11 -33.58
CA ILE A 567 1.37 81.85 -33.53
C ILE A 567 0.80 82.89 -32.59
N GLU A 568 0.15 83.91 -33.15
CA GLU A 568 -0.48 84.96 -32.37
C GLU A 568 -1.92 84.58 -32.05
N VAL A 569 -2.31 84.68 -30.77
CA VAL A 569 -3.64 84.31 -30.28
C VAL A 569 -4.32 85.55 -29.70
N GLN A 570 -5.51 85.88 -30.21
CA GLN A 570 -6.33 86.99 -29.73
C GLN A 570 -7.65 86.47 -29.14
N LYS A 571 -8.00 86.98 -27.95
CA LYS A 571 -9.30 86.70 -27.32
C LYS A 571 -10.36 87.66 -27.89
N GLY A 572 -11.47 87.12 -28.37
CA GLY A 572 -12.66 87.88 -28.80
C GLY A 572 -13.91 87.46 -28.02
N GLU A 573 -15.03 88.16 -28.26
CA GLU A 573 -16.30 87.92 -27.55
C GLU A 573 -16.93 86.55 -27.82
N MET A 574 -16.59 85.90 -28.94
CA MET A 574 -17.08 84.56 -29.32
C MET A 574 -16.04 83.44 -29.15
N GLY A 575 -14.91 83.70 -28.47
CA GLY A 575 -13.80 82.75 -28.30
C GLY A 575 -12.45 83.32 -28.77
N SER A 576 -11.42 82.48 -28.82
CA SER A 576 -10.07 82.88 -29.27
C SER A 576 -9.86 82.56 -30.76
N THR A 577 -9.23 83.49 -31.48
CA THR A 577 -8.75 83.31 -32.87
C THR A 577 -7.22 83.37 -32.90
N PHE A 578 -6.59 82.77 -33.93
CA PHE A 578 -5.14 82.80 -34.09
C PHE A 578 -4.71 83.00 -35.55
N TRP A 579 -3.49 83.48 -35.76
CA TRP A 579 -2.83 83.58 -37.06
C TRP A 579 -1.32 83.32 -36.96
N LEU A 580 -0.68 83.08 -38.09
CA LEU A 580 0.77 82.91 -38.19
C LEU A 580 1.40 84.23 -38.66
N SER A 581 2.48 84.67 -38.01
CA SER A 581 3.20 85.91 -38.31
C SER A 581 4.71 85.80 -38.18
#